data_AF-A0A2E8LJZ2-F1
#
_entry.id   AF-A0A2E8LJZ2-F1
#
_cell.length_a   1.000
_cell.length_b   1.000
_cell.length_c   1.000
_cell.angle_alpha   90.00
_cell.angle_beta   90.00
_cell.angle_gamma   90.00
#
_symmetry.space_group_name_H-M   'P 1'
#
loop_
_entity.id
_entity.type
_entity.pdbx_description
1 polymer ?
#
loop_
_entity_poly.entity_id
_entity_poly.type
_entity_poly.pdbx_seq_one_letter_code
_entity_poly.pdbx_strand_id
1 'polypeptide(L)'
;MSESDILHALEDTQFPQKLRGYDPAEVDDLIDRASREIADLRAERKAALDRAELAERRLDQELDATEKARATAEAEIATAEAEGRRIVAEAESEAATLRAATDTEVREAIEAARQRLLDETASLEAARDGVRDDISIMERHIDAHRERLLGTLGDLRKLIESAPARPLAEGVRRPSARPSEPVSTAREDAAPEPATAAETPRVSESAPVVEEPPASEPVAEAPKATATAAEAPPERPATPPQDLPTLAVAGEGLLDELRQSVGSEGAAMDAFFTDED
;
A
#
# COMPACT_ATOMS: atom_id res chain seq x y z
N MET A 1 52.86 47.36 31.19
CA MET A 1 53.77 47.99 32.17
C MET A 1 53.84 49.46 31.80
N SER A 2 52.72 50.18 31.77
CA SER A 2 52.68 51.43 31.01
C SER A 2 51.88 52.52 31.74
N GLU A 3 50.56 52.37 31.88
CA GLU A 3 49.71 53.45 32.43
C GLU A 3 49.97 53.79 33.91
N SER A 4 50.43 52.82 34.71
CA SER A 4 50.79 53.04 36.12
C SER A 4 52.16 53.69 36.29
N ASP A 5 53.06 53.60 35.31
CA ASP A 5 54.46 54.03 35.48
C ASP A 5 54.61 55.55 35.34
N ILE A 6 53.88 56.19 34.43
CA ILE A 6 53.93 57.67 34.30
C ILE A 6 53.07 58.37 35.32
N LEU A 7 51.93 57.79 35.71
CA LEU A 7 51.11 58.33 36.78
C LEU A 7 51.85 58.28 38.11
N HIS A 8 52.50 57.16 38.46
CA HIS A 8 53.41 57.11 39.62
C HIS A 8 54.58 58.08 39.45
N ALA A 9 55.18 58.19 38.26
CA ALA A 9 56.25 59.17 38.04
C ALA A 9 55.76 60.61 38.22
N LEU A 10 54.52 60.95 37.85
CA LEU A 10 53.94 62.27 38.06
C LEU A 10 53.55 62.53 39.52
N GLU A 11 53.18 61.48 40.28
CA GLU A 11 52.81 61.57 41.70
C GLU A 11 54.05 61.64 42.63
N ASP A 12 55.12 60.91 42.30
CA ASP A 12 56.28 60.72 43.19
C ASP A 12 57.52 61.56 42.81
N THR A 13 57.50 62.31 41.71
CA THR A 13 58.67 63.10 41.29
C THR A 13 58.88 64.36 42.15
N GLN A 14 60.06 64.48 42.74
CA GLN A 14 60.53 65.70 43.40
C GLN A 14 61.57 66.38 42.52
N PHE A 15 61.22 67.53 41.94
CA PHE A 15 62.14 68.30 41.10
C PHE A 15 63.14 69.10 41.96
N PRO A 16 64.46 68.99 41.72
CA PRO A 16 65.47 69.75 42.43
C PRO A 16 65.34 71.24 42.10
N GLN A 17 65.43 72.10 43.13
CA GLN A 17 65.41 73.55 42.97
C GLN A 17 66.82 74.09 42.75
N LYS A 18 67.04 74.78 41.62
CA LYS A 18 68.16 75.69 41.44
C LYS A 18 67.80 77.07 42.03
N LEU A 19 68.79 77.95 42.22
CA LEU A 19 68.72 79.25 42.96
C LEU A 19 67.50 80.17 42.71
N ARG A 20 66.61 79.86 41.77
CA ARG A 20 65.38 80.59 41.44
C ARG A 20 64.19 79.72 40.93
N GLY A 21 64.18 78.39 41.10
CA GLY A 21 63.05 77.54 40.66
C GLY A 21 63.42 76.07 40.40
N TYR A 22 62.46 75.28 39.92
CA TYR A 22 62.67 73.88 39.49
C TYR A 22 63.67 73.79 38.32
N ASP A 23 64.40 72.67 38.21
CA ASP A 23 65.29 72.42 37.07
C ASP A 23 64.47 72.17 35.80
N PRO A 24 64.49 73.08 34.81
CA PRO A 24 63.62 72.98 33.64
C PRO A 24 63.89 71.72 32.79
N ALA A 25 65.12 71.21 32.77
CA ALA A 25 65.46 70.01 32.01
C ALA A 25 64.73 68.75 32.50
N GLU A 26 64.62 68.57 33.83
CA GLU A 26 63.93 67.39 34.39
C GLU A 26 62.41 67.46 34.23
N VAL A 27 61.86 68.68 34.28
CA VAL A 27 60.43 68.92 34.01
C VAL A 27 60.11 68.64 32.54
N ASP A 28 60.93 69.13 31.62
CA ASP A 28 60.78 68.89 30.18
C ASP A 28 60.88 67.39 29.87
N ASP A 29 61.85 66.68 30.45
CA ASP A 29 62.00 65.22 30.29
C ASP A 29 60.77 64.43 30.77
N LEU A 30 60.14 64.85 31.88
CA LEU A 30 58.92 64.23 32.38
C LEU A 30 57.72 64.53 31.46
N ILE A 31 57.56 65.78 31.02
CA ILE A 31 56.50 66.19 30.10
C ILE A 31 56.63 65.45 28.76
N ASP A 32 57.85 65.28 28.25
CA ASP A 32 58.11 64.53 27.02
C ASP A 32 57.78 63.05 27.17
N ARG A 33 58.02 62.47 28.35
CA ARG A 33 57.65 61.08 28.63
C ARG A 33 56.13 60.94 28.73
N ALA A 34 55.46 61.81 29.49
CA ALA A 34 54.00 61.83 29.62
C ALA A 34 53.32 62.07 28.27
N SER A 35 53.86 62.96 27.43
CA SER A 35 53.35 63.24 26.09
C SER A 35 53.46 62.04 25.17
N ARG A 36 54.58 61.29 25.24
CA ARG A 36 54.76 60.03 24.50
C ARG A 36 53.74 58.97 24.93
N GLU A 37 53.59 58.75 26.23
CA GLU A 37 52.64 57.74 26.72
C GLU A 37 51.18 58.10 26.43
N ILE A 38 50.79 59.37 26.53
CA ILE A 38 49.45 59.82 26.11
C ILE A 38 49.24 59.58 24.61
N ALA A 39 50.27 59.78 23.77
CA ALA A 39 50.18 59.50 22.35
C ALA A 39 50.01 57.99 22.09
N ASP A 40 50.77 57.15 22.80
CA ASP A 40 50.69 55.69 22.71
C ASP A 40 49.31 55.18 23.17
N LEU A 41 48.81 55.62 24.32
CA LEU A 41 47.47 55.28 24.82
C LEU A 41 46.37 55.70 23.85
N ARG A 42 46.49 56.87 23.23
CA ARG A 42 45.53 57.32 22.20
C ARG A 42 45.60 56.45 20.95
N ALA A 43 46.80 56.02 20.54
CA ALA A 43 46.98 55.11 19.41
C ALA A 43 46.42 53.71 19.71
N GLU A 44 46.68 53.17 20.90
CA GLU A 44 46.14 51.89 21.36
C GLU A 44 44.61 51.92 21.46
N ARG A 45 44.05 53.00 22.04
CA ARG A 45 42.60 53.20 22.10
C ARG A 45 41.99 53.24 20.69
N LYS A 46 42.62 53.97 19.76
CA LYS A 46 42.15 54.03 18.37
C LYS A 46 42.21 52.64 17.73
N ALA A 47 43.31 51.92 17.88
CA ALA A 47 43.44 50.56 17.36
C ALA A 47 42.46 49.57 18.01
N ALA A 48 42.08 49.77 19.27
CA ALA A 48 41.04 48.99 19.93
C ALA A 48 39.64 49.30 19.38
N LEU A 49 39.32 50.57 19.16
CA LEU A 49 38.05 50.99 18.53
C LEU A 49 37.94 50.49 17.10
N ASP A 50 38.99 50.64 16.29
CA ASP A 50 39.01 50.15 14.90
C ASP A 50 38.80 48.62 14.86
N ARG A 51 39.39 47.88 15.81
CA ARG A 51 39.15 46.43 15.94
C ARG A 51 37.73 46.10 16.38
N ALA A 52 37.15 46.88 17.30
CA ALA A 52 35.77 46.69 17.75
C ALA A 52 34.80 46.94 16.59
N GLU A 53 34.94 48.04 15.85
CA GLU A 53 34.12 48.35 14.68
C GLU A 53 34.22 47.26 13.60
N LEU A 54 35.42 46.71 13.35
CA LEU A 54 35.59 45.59 12.42
C LEU A 54 34.93 44.31 12.91
N ALA A 55 34.92 44.07 14.23
CA ALA A 55 34.22 42.92 14.82
C ALA A 55 32.70 43.10 14.72
N GLU A 56 32.17 44.28 15.03
CA GLU A 56 30.75 44.62 14.90
C GLU A 56 30.26 44.43 13.46
N ARG A 57 30.99 44.99 12.47
CA ARG A 57 30.63 44.81 11.05
C ARG A 57 30.63 43.34 10.61
N ARG A 58 31.50 42.50 11.17
CA ARG A 58 31.50 41.05 10.89
C ARG A 58 30.29 40.36 11.50
N LEU A 59 29.96 40.70 12.74
CA LEU A 59 28.77 40.17 13.41
C LEU A 59 27.50 40.58 12.66
N ASP A 60 27.38 41.83 12.23
CA ASP A 60 26.23 42.30 11.44
C ASP A 60 26.09 41.51 10.13
N GLN A 61 27.21 41.26 9.44
CA GLN A 61 27.20 40.45 8.21
C GLN A 61 26.78 38.99 8.45
N GLU A 62 27.25 38.39 9.55
CA GLU A 62 26.85 37.04 9.94
C GLU A 62 25.37 36.98 10.33
N LEU A 63 24.88 37.96 11.10
CA LEU A 63 23.47 38.06 11.48
C LEU A 63 22.59 38.20 10.24
N ASP A 64 22.89 39.14 9.34
CA ASP A 64 22.18 39.32 8.08
C ASP A 64 22.14 38.03 7.24
N ALA A 65 23.26 37.29 7.20
CA ALA A 65 23.33 36.01 6.49
C ALA A 65 22.44 34.95 7.15
N THR A 66 22.45 34.87 8.49
CA THR A 66 21.61 33.91 9.23
C THR A 66 20.12 34.24 9.13
N GLU A 67 19.74 35.51 9.17
CA GLU A 67 18.35 35.95 9.01
C GLU A 67 17.83 35.62 7.61
N LYS A 68 18.63 35.86 6.57
CA LYS A 68 18.29 35.47 5.19
C LYS A 68 18.15 33.96 5.06
N ALA A 69 19.10 33.18 5.58
CA ALA A 69 19.05 31.73 5.54
C ALA A 69 17.84 31.16 6.30
N ARG A 70 17.47 31.79 7.43
CA ARG A 70 16.28 31.44 8.18
C ARG A 70 15.01 31.75 7.39
N ALA A 71 14.92 32.95 6.80
CA ALA A 71 13.77 33.34 6.00
C ALA A 71 13.57 32.43 4.79
N THR A 72 14.65 32.02 4.11
CA THR A 72 14.56 31.05 3.01
C THR A 72 14.10 29.68 3.49
N ALA A 73 14.64 29.19 4.61
CA ALA A 73 14.23 27.90 5.17
C ALA A 73 12.75 27.91 5.62
N GLU A 74 12.29 28.99 6.26
CA GLU A 74 10.88 29.16 6.65
C GLU A 74 9.95 29.20 5.43
N ALA A 75 10.37 29.87 4.35
CA ALA A 75 9.63 29.89 3.09
C ALA A 75 9.55 28.49 2.45
N GLU A 76 10.66 27.75 2.40
CA GLU A 76 10.72 26.38 1.88
C GLU A 76 9.83 25.42 2.68
N ILE A 77 9.86 25.51 4.02
CA ILE A 77 8.98 24.73 4.89
C ILE A 77 7.52 25.07 4.61
N ALA A 78 7.17 26.36 4.52
CA ALA A 78 5.80 26.77 4.23
C ALA A 78 5.31 26.26 2.86
N THR A 79 6.17 26.27 1.84
CA THR A 79 5.84 25.72 0.52
C THR A 79 5.67 24.20 0.58
N ALA A 80 6.59 23.48 1.25
CA ALA A 80 6.51 22.03 1.37
C ALA A 80 5.27 21.58 2.17
N GLU A 81 4.90 22.31 3.22
CA GLU A 81 3.67 22.07 3.96
C GLU A 81 2.41 22.31 3.10
N ALA A 82 2.39 23.39 2.31
CA ALA A 82 1.28 23.69 1.43
C ALA A 82 1.11 22.61 0.35
N GLU A 83 2.21 22.16 -0.26
CA GLU A 83 2.21 21.07 -1.23
C GLU A 83 1.80 19.74 -0.60
N GLY A 84 2.31 19.42 0.59
CA GLY A 84 1.92 18.22 1.33
C GLY A 84 0.43 18.20 1.64
N ARG A 85 -0.14 19.32 2.11
CA ARG A 85 -1.60 19.44 2.33
C ARG A 85 -2.38 19.26 1.04
N ARG A 86 -1.89 19.81 -0.08
CA ARG A 86 -2.54 19.66 -1.39
C ARG A 86 -2.58 18.19 -1.83
N ILE A 87 -1.45 17.49 -1.75
CA ILE A 87 -1.36 16.07 -2.13
C ILE A 87 -2.28 15.20 -1.27
N VAL A 88 -2.33 15.44 0.04
CA VAL A 88 -3.23 14.71 0.94
C VAL A 88 -4.70 14.98 0.57
N ALA A 89 -5.08 16.23 0.33
CA ALA A 89 -6.44 16.57 -0.05
C ALA A 89 -6.84 15.96 -1.40
N GLU A 90 -5.93 15.93 -2.38
CA GLU A 90 -6.13 15.29 -3.68
C GLU A 90 -6.34 13.78 -3.51
N ALA A 91 -5.43 13.10 -2.78
CA ALA A 91 -5.53 11.67 -2.52
C ALA A 91 -6.80 11.29 -1.73
N GLU A 92 -7.22 12.11 -0.76
CA GLU A 92 -8.47 11.92 -0.04
C GLU A 92 -9.68 12.06 -0.96
N SER A 93 -9.66 13.02 -1.89
CA SER A 93 -10.72 13.21 -2.87
C SER A 93 -10.82 12.04 -3.84
N GLU A 94 -9.70 11.54 -4.34
CA GLU A 94 -9.63 10.35 -5.22
C GLU A 94 -10.07 9.08 -4.50
N ALA A 95 -9.66 8.91 -3.25
CA ALA A 95 -10.11 7.79 -2.43
C ALA A 95 -11.63 7.86 -2.18
N ALA A 96 -12.19 9.06 -1.99
CA ALA A 96 -13.63 9.24 -1.83
C ALA A 96 -14.40 8.92 -3.11
N THR A 97 -13.90 9.34 -4.28
CA THR A 97 -14.54 9.03 -5.57
C THR A 97 -14.48 7.55 -5.90
N LEU A 98 -13.33 6.89 -5.67
CA LEU A 98 -13.19 5.45 -5.88
C LEU A 98 -14.10 4.65 -4.94
N ARG A 99 -14.17 5.03 -3.66
CA ARG A 99 -15.10 4.41 -2.70
C ARG A 99 -16.54 4.59 -3.16
N ALA A 100 -16.94 5.78 -3.58
CA ALA A 100 -18.30 6.02 -4.06
C ALA A 100 -18.62 5.19 -5.31
N ALA A 101 -17.70 5.09 -6.27
CA ALA A 101 -17.88 4.30 -7.50
C ALA A 101 -17.99 2.80 -7.19
N THR A 102 -17.07 2.26 -6.37
CA THR A 102 -17.12 0.85 -5.96
C THR A 102 -18.38 0.53 -5.16
N ASP A 103 -18.81 1.44 -4.29
CA ASP A 103 -20.07 1.32 -3.55
C ASP A 103 -21.29 1.24 -4.47
N THR A 104 -21.31 2.03 -5.56
CA THR A 104 -22.39 1.96 -6.56
C THR A 104 -22.35 0.64 -7.32
N GLU A 105 -21.18 0.21 -7.78
CA GLU A 105 -21.01 -1.04 -8.51
C GLU A 105 -21.40 -2.26 -7.66
N VAL A 106 -21.02 -2.28 -6.39
CA VAL A 106 -21.37 -3.36 -5.45
C VAL A 106 -22.88 -3.42 -5.23
N ARG A 107 -23.54 -2.26 -5.05
CA ARG A 107 -25.01 -2.21 -4.91
C ARG A 107 -25.70 -2.72 -6.18
N GLU A 108 -25.28 -2.26 -7.34
CA GLU A 108 -25.83 -2.71 -8.63
C GLU A 108 -25.61 -4.21 -8.86
N ALA A 109 -24.43 -4.73 -8.52
CA ALA A 109 -24.14 -6.17 -8.62
C ALA A 109 -25.02 -7.01 -7.68
N ILE A 110 -25.25 -6.54 -6.45
CA ILE A 110 -26.14 -7.20 -5.48
C ILE A 110 -27.58 -7.20 -5.99
N GLU A 111 -28.07 -6.06 -6.49
CA GLU A 111 -29.43 -5.94 -7.03
C GLU A 111 -29.62 -6.83 -8.27
N ALA A 112 -28.66 -6.85 -9.18
CA ALA A 112 -28.68 -7.74 -10.35
C ALA A 112 -28.65 -9.23 -9.95
N ALA A 113 -27.83 -9.61 -8.98
CA ALA A 113 -27.78 -10.98 -8.46
C ALA A 113 -29.11 -11.37 -7.81
N ARG A 114 -29.70 -10.48 -7.00
CA ARG A 114 -31.01 -10.70 -6.37
C ARG A 114 -32.11 -10.88 -7.43
N GLN A 115 -32.13 -10.05 -8.46
CA GLN A 115 -33.13 -10.16 -9.52
C GLN A 115 -33.01 -11.50 -10.26
N ARG A 116 -31.79 -11.94 -10.59
CA ARG A 116 -31.55 -13.25 -11.21
C ARG A 116 -32.09 -14.40 -10.35
N LEU A 117 -31.87 -14.37 -9.04
CA LEU A 117 -32.38 -15.41 -8.13
C LEU A 117 -33.91 -15.42 -8.06
N LEU A 118 -34.56 -14.25 -8.11
CA LEU A 118 -36.02 -14.16 -8.16
C LEU A 118 -36.56 -14.71 -9.48
N ASP A 119 -35.94 -14.38 -10.61
CA ASP A 119 -36.34 -14.88 -11.93
C ASP A 119 -36.15 -16.40 -12.03
N GLU A 120 -35.03 -16.93 -11.51
CA GLU A 120 -34.78 -18.38 -11.45
C GLU A 120 -35.79 -19.09 -10.55
N THR A 121 -36.12 -18.52 -9.39
CA THR A 121 -37.15 -19.06 -8.49
C THR A 121 -38.50 -19.12 -9.20
N ALA A 122 -38.91 -18.04 -9.86
CA ALA A 122 -40.17 -18.00 -10.60
C ALA A 122 -40.20 -19.03 -11.74
N SER A 123 -39.08 -19.21 -12.45
CA SER A 123 -38.93 -20.23 -13.50
C SER A 123 -39.06 -21.65 -12.95
N LEU A 124 -38.40 -21.95 -11.82
CA LEU A 124 -38.48 -23.26 -11.16
C LEU A 124 -39.88 -23.55 -10.63
N GLU A 125 -40.57 -22.55 -10.09
CA GLU A 125 -41.96 -22.68 -9.65
C GLU A 125 -42.89 -22.98 -10.81
N ALA A 126 -42.75 -22.28 -11.94
CA ALA A 126 -43.52 -22.55 -13.14
C ALA A 126 -43.27 -23.96 -13.69
N ALA A 127 -42.01 -24.40 -13.73
CA ALA A 127 -41.64 -25.76 -14.16
C ALA A 127 -42.24 -26.83 -13.23
N ARG A 128 -42.16 -26.62 -11.91
CA ARG A 128 -42.77 -27.50 -10.90
C ARG A 128 -44.28 -27.62 -11.07
N ASP A 129 -44.95 -26.50 -11.28
CA ASP A 129 -46.41 -26.47 -11.42
C ASP A 129 -46.84 -27.13 -12.74
N GLY A 130 -46.07 -26.96 -13.82
CA GLY A 130 -46.25 -27.74 -15.05
C GLY A 130 -46.14 -29.25 -14.85
N VAL A 131 -45.11 -29.73 -14.12
CA VAL A 131 -44.97 -31.16 -13.80
C VAL A 131 -46.14 -31.68 -12.96
N ARG A 132 -46.66 -30.88 -12.02
CA ARG A 132 -47.84 -31.25 -11.22
C ARG A 132 -49.09 -31.37 -12.08
N ASP A 133 -49.28 -30.46 -13.02
CA ASP A 133 -50.39 -30.50 -13.96
C ASP A 133 -50.31 -31.76 -14.85
N ASP A 134 -49.12 -32.09 -15.35
CA ASP A 134 -48.87 -33.31 -16.12
C ASP A 134 -49.18 -34.58 -15.33
N ILE A 135 -48.77 -34.64 -14.06
CA ILE A 135 -49.11 -35.75 -13.15
C ILE A 135 -50.63 -35.87 -13.01
N SER A 136 -51.32 -34.76 -12.73
CA SER A 136 -52.79 -34.74 -12.60
C SER A 136 -53.50 -35.18 -13.89
N ILE A 137 -52.96 -34.84 -15.07
CA ILE A 137 -53.47 -35.34 -16.35
C ILE A 137 -53.27 -36.86 -16.45
N MET A 138 -52.09 -37.36 -16.11
CA MET A 138 -51.76 -38.78 -16.18
C MET A 138 -52.60 -39.62 -15.20
N GLU A 139 -52.80 -39.13 -13.98
CA GLU A 139 -53.67 -39.78 -12.98
C GLU A 139 -55.10 -39.93 -13.51
N ARG A 140 -55.68 -38.85 -14.06
CA ARG A 140 -56.99 -38.90 -14.70
C ARG A 140 -57.04 -39.89 -15.87
N HIS A 141 -55.96 -39.99 -16.65
CA HIS A 141 -55.88 -40.93 -17.77
C HIS A 141 -55.83 -42.39 -17.28
N ILE A 142 -55.05 -42.67 -16.24
CA ILE A 142 -54.96 -43.98 -15.61
C ILE A 142 -56.31 -44.39 -15.01
N ASP A 143 -56.98 -43.47 -14.32
CA ASP A 143 -58.31 -43.73 -13.74
C ASP A 143 -59.35 -44.04 -14.82
N ALA A 144 -59.35 -43.29 -15.93
CA ALA A 144 -60.22 -43.56 -17.08
C ALA A 144 -59.95 -44.93 -17.72
N HIS A 145 -58.68 -45.32 -17.89
CA HIS A 145 -58.31 -46.65 -18.37
C HIS A 145 -58.72 -47.75 -17.41
N ARG A 146 -58.53 -47.52 -16.11
CA ARG A 146 -58.93 -48.47 -15.06
C ARG A 146 -60.44 -48.67 -15.07
N GLU A 147 -61.22 -47.60 -15.12
CA GLU A 147 -62.68 -47.67 -15.20
C GLU A 147 -63.13 -48.43 -16.46
N ARG A 148 -62.51 -48.15 -17.61
CA ARG A 148 -62.75 -48.87 -18.85
C ARG A 148 -62.45 -50.37 -18.73
N LEU A 149 -61.31 -50.75 -18.16
CA LEU A 149 -60.91 -52.15 -17.96
C LEU A 149 -61.85 -52.87 -16.98
N LEU A 150 -62.27 -52.21 -15.90
CA LEU A 150 -63.24 -52.77 -14.97
C LEU A 150 -64.62 -52.92 -15.62
N GLY A 151 -65.03 -51.97 -16.46
CA GLY A 151 -66.24 -52.06 -17.27
C GLY A 151 -66.22 -53.25 -18.22
N THR A 152 -65.14 -53.41 -19.01
CA THR A 152 -65.01 -54.55 -19.95
C THR A 152 -64.92 -55.89 -19.22
N LEU A 153 -64.20 -55.97 -18.10
CA LEU A 153 -64.19 -57.17 -17.25
C LEU A 153 -65.58 -57.47 -16.68
N GLY A 154 -66.34 -56.45 -16.28
CA GLY A 154 -67.73 -56.58 -15.84
C GLY A 154 -68.64 -57.12 -16.93
N ASP A 155 -68.51 -56.63 -18.16
CA ASP A 155 -69.27 -57.09 -19.32
C ASP A 155 -68.90 -58.52 -19.73
N LEU A 156 -67.61 -58.87 -19.71
CA LEU A 156 -67.15 -60.24 -19.93
C LEU A 156 -67.66 -61.19 -18.84
N ARG A 157 -67.67 -60.77 -17.58
CA ARG A 157 -68.24 -61.57 -16.48
C ARG A 157 -69.74 -61.81 -16.70
N LYS A 158 -70.51 -60.77 -17.07
CA LYS A 158 -71.93 -60.91 -17.41
C LYS A 158 -72.13 -61.87 -18.58
N LEU A 159 -71.27 -61.78 -19.61
CA LEU A 159 -71.31 -62.69 -20.76
C LEU A 159 -71.08 -64.15 -20.32
N ILE A 160 -70.09 -64.41 -19.47
CA ILE A 160 -69.81 -65.75 -18.90
C ILE A 160 -70.98 -66.24 -18.05
N GLU A 161 -71.53 -65.40 -17.18
CA GLU A 161 -72.66 -65.76 -16.32
C GLU A 161 -73.95 -66.01 -17.10
N SER A 162 -74.13 -65.32 -18.24
CA SER A 162 -75.23 -65.53 -19.17
C SER A 162 -75.04 -66.73 -20.11
N ALA A 163 -73.83 -67.32 -20.15
CA ALA A 163 -73.54 -68.44 -21.04
C ALA A 163 -74.09 -69.75 -20.44
N PRO A 164 -74.86 -70.55 -21.20
CA PRO A 164 -75.34 -71.85 -20.71
C PRO A 164 -74.18 -72.81 -20.48
N ALA A 165 -74.21 -73.57 -19.38
CA ALA A 165 -73.19 -74.56 -19.04
C ALA A 165 -72.93 -75.52 -20.23
N ARG A 166 -71.72 -75.46 -20.81
CA ARG A 166 -71.33 -76.30 -21.94
C ARG A 166 -70.83 -77.67 -21.42
N PRO A 167 -71.19 -78.79 -22.06
CA PRO A 167 -70.72 -80.10 -21.62
C PRO A 167 -69.22 -80.24 -21.87
N LEU A 168 -68.51 -80.87 -20.93
CA LEU A 168 -67.13 -81.31 -21.05
C LEU A 168 -67.02 -82.27 -22.24
N ALA A 169 -66.29 -81.87 -23.28
CA ALA A 169 -65.91 -82.75 -24.39
C ALA A 169 -64.41 -82.99 -24.35
N GLU A 170 -64.08 -84.25 -24.11
CA GLU A 170 -62.76 -84.87 -24.07
C GLU A 170 -62.08 -84.84 -25.46
N GLY A 171 -60.75 -84.70 -25.47
CA GLY A 171 -60.01 -84.15 -26.60
C GLY A 171 -59.66 -85.06 -27.78
N VAL A 172 -59.20 -84.46 -28.89
CA VAL A 172 -58.42 -85.12 -29.94
C VAL A 172 -57.37 -84.15 -30.55
N ARG A 173 -56.11 -84.44 -30.19
CA ARG A 173 -54.84 -84.50 -30.96
C ARG A 173 -54.38 -83.39 -31.95
N ARG A 174 -53.16 -82.92 -31.62
CA ARG A 174 -52.06 -82.40 -32.45
C ARG A 174 -51.67 -83.30 -33.64
N PRO A 175 -51.18 -82.71 -34.75
CA PRO A 175 -50.08 -83.29 -35.52
C PRO A 175 -48.81 -82.43 -35.45
N SER A 176 -47.66 -83.11 -35.48
CA SER A 176 -46.29 -82.60 -35.38
C SER A 176 -45.50 -83.04 -36.61
N ALA A 177 -44.75 -82.12 -37.24
CA ALA A 177 -43.49 -82.31 -38.01
C ALA A 177 -43.13 -80.94 -38.67
N ARG A 178 -42.15 -80.12 -38.21
CA ARG A 178 -40.67 -80.14 -38.35
C ARG A 178 -40.18 -80.23 -39.81
N PRO A 179 -39.17 -79.41 -40.22
CA PRO A 179 -37.78 -79.68 -39.81
C PRO A 179 -36.96 -78.44 -39.42
N SER A 180 -35.88 -78.73 -38.69
CA SER A 180 -34.75 -77.86 -38.40
C SER A 180 -33.70 -77.96 -39.52
N GLU A 181 -32.73 -77.03 -39.50
CA GLU A 181 -31.32 -77.10 -39.97
C GLU A 181 -30.93 -76.10 -41.07
N PRO A 182 -29.63 -75.78 -41.24
CA PRO A 182 -28.68 -75.25 -40.24
C PRO A 182 -27.87 -74.06 -40.82
N VAL A 183 -26.78 -73.71 -40.13
CA VAL A 183 -25.56 -73.00 -40.60
C VAL A 183 -25.33 -71.62 -39.98
N SER A 184 -24.47 -71.67 -38.96
CA SER A 184 -23.49 -70.64 -38.65
C SER A 184 -22.41 -70.64 -39.73
N THR A 185 -22.12 -69.49 -40.34
CA THR A 185 -20.79 -69.20 -40.88
C THR A 185 -20.32 -67.89 -40.30
N ALA A 186 -19.18 -68.00 -39.62
CA ALA A 186 -18.37 -66.91 -39.15
C ALA A 186 -18.11 -65.87 -40.25
N ARG A 187 -18.08 -64.59 -39.85
CA ARG A 187 -17.11 -63.65 -40.39
C ARG A 187 -16.72 -62.65 -39.30
N GLU A 188 -15.59 -62.95 -38.70
CA GLU A 188 -14.66 -61.98 -38.16
C GLU A 188 -14.22 -61.09 -39.34
N ASP A 189 -14.56 -59.80 -39.31
CA ASP A 189 -13.78 -58.79 -40.02
C ASP A 189 -14.06 -57.40 -39.43
N ALA A 190 -12.97 -56.78 -38.98
CA ALA A 190 -12.70 -55.36 -38.90
C ALA A 190 -13.74 -54.43 -38.23
N ALA A 191 -13.34 -53.97 -37.05
CA ALA A 191 -13.61 -52.62 -36.58
C ALA A 191 -13.32 -51.57 -37.68
N PRO A 192 -14.12 -50.51 -37.76
CA PRO A 192 -13.59 -49.18 -37.97
C PRO A 192 -13.70 -48.40 -36.66
N GLU A 193 -12.55 -47.98 -36.15
CA GLU A 193 -12.47 -46.78 -35.32
C GLU A 193 -13.28 -45.65 -35.98
N PRO A 194 -13.94 -44.82 -35.17
CA PRO A 194 -13.75 -43.40 -35.35
C PRO A 194 -12.95 -42.89 -34.16
N ALA A 195 -11.65 -42.68 -34.43
CA ALA A 195 -10.86 -41.69 -33.75
C ALA A 195 -11.63 -40.35 -33.79
N THR A 196 -12.15 -39.94 -32.64
CA THR A 196 -12.34 -38.53 -32.30
C THR A 196 -11.99 -38.39 -30.82
N ALA A 197 -10.68 -38.45 -30.56
CA ALA A 197 -10.12 -37.78 -29.40
C ALA A 197 -10.34 -36.27 -29.62
N ALA A 198 -11.45 -35.76 -29.10
CA ALA A 198 -11.65 -34.33 -28.89
C ALA A 198 -11.40 -34.06 -27.41
N GLU A 199 -10.23 -33.47 -27.17
CA GLU A 199 -9.87 -32.56 -26.08
C GLU A 199 -10.89 -32.41 -24.94
N THR A 200 -10.59 -33.04 -23.81
CA THR A 200 -10.94 -32.48 -22.51
C THR A 200 -9.99 -31.32 -22.22
N PRO A 201 -10.45 -30.06 -22.07
CA PRO A 201 -9.68 -29.07 -21.34
C PRO A 201 -9.86 -29.37 -19.86
N ARG A 202 -8.88 -30.05 -19.24
CA ARG A 202 -8.71 -29.97 -17.78
C ARG A 202 -8.13 -28.61 -17.47
N VAL A 203 -9.02 -27.63 -17.26
CA VAL A 203 -8.67 -26.40 -16.55
C VAL A 203 -8.47 -26.77 -15.09
N SER A 204 -7.34 -26.32 -14.57
CA SER A 204 -6.89 -26.42 -13.19
C SER A 204 -8.00 -26.17 -12.17
N GLU A 205 -8.26 -27.17 -11.34
CA GLU A 205 -8.97 -27.00 -10.08
C GLU A 205 -7.94 -26.59 -9.02
N SER A 206 -7.69 -25.28 -8.92
CA SER A 206 -7.10 -24.69 -7.72
C SER A 206 -8.19 -24.62 -6.66
N ALA A 207 -8.02 -25.40 -5.59
CA ALA A 207 -8.87 -25.36 -4.41
C ALA A 207 -8.84 -23.95 -3.77
N PRO A 208 -10.00 -23.40 -3.33
CA PRO A 208 -10.03 -22.18 -2.55
C PRO A 208 -9.61 -22.44 -1.09
N VAL A 209 -8.74 -21.57 -0.61
CA VAL A 209 -8.42 -21.37 0.80
C VAL A 209 -9.70 -20.98 1.54
N VAL A 210 -10.10 -21.79 2.52
CA VAL A 210 -11.05 -21.41 3.56
C VAL A 210 -10.22 -20.79 4.68
N GLU A 211 -10.14 -19.46 4.70
CA GLU A 211 -9.66 -18.70 5.85
C GLU A 211 -10.89 -18.13 6.56
N GLU A 212 -11.17 -18.71 7.72
CA GLU A 212 -12.29 -18.39 8.61
C GLU A 212 -11.96 -17.10 9.40
N PRO A 213 -12.91 -16.15 9.55
CA PRO A 213 -12.66 -14.87 10.23
C PRO A 213 -12.53 -15.05 11.76
N PRO A 214 -11.72 -14.21 12.45
CA PRO A 214 -11.46 -14.40 13.87
C PRO A 214 -12.63 -13.93 14.75
N ALA A 215 -13.06 -14.81 15.65
CA ALA A 215 -13.96 -14.50 16.75
C ALA A 215 -13.25 -13.72 17.87
N SER A 216 -13.98 -12.73 18.39
CA SER A 216 -13.72 -11.91 19.58
C SER A 216 -13.59 -12.74 20.86
N GLU A 217 -12.68 -12.42 21.80
CA GLU A 217 -12.89 -11.73 23.10
C GLU A 217 -11.69 -12.06 24.04
N PRO A 218 -11.48 -11.45 25.24
CA PRO A 218 -11.82 -10.13 25.78
C PRO A 218 -10.65 -9.42 26.52
N VAL A 219 -10.97 -8.21 27.01
CA VAL A 219 -10.22 -7.30 27.88
C VAL A 219 -9.97 -7.86 29.30
N ALA A 220 -8.76 -7.64 29.84
CA ALA A 220 -8.41 -7.40 31.26
C ALA A 220 -6.86 -7.42 31.38
N GLU A 221 -6.13 -6.71 32.23
CA GLU A 221 -6.31 -5.60 33.16
C GLU A 221 -4.87 -5.25 33.60
N ALA A 222 -4.57 -3.96 33.85
CA ALA A 222 -3.25 -3.49 34.29
C ALA A 222 -2.83 -4.06 35.66
N PRO A 223 -1.56 -3.86 36.06
CA PRO A 223 -1.37 -2.85 37.09
C PRO A 223 -0.15 -1.94 36.90
N LYS A 224 -0.32 -0.71 37.38
CA LYS A 224 0.70 0.33 37.57
C LYS A 224 1.71 -0.05 38.65
N ALA A 225 2.96 0.38 38.47
CA ALA A 225 3.79 0.88 39.57
C ALA A 225 4.77 1.94 39.06
N THR A 226 4.63 3.14 39.64
CA THR A 226 5.47 4.33 39.52
C THR A 226 6.75 4.19 40.36
N ALA A 227 7.90 4.67 39.87
CA ALA A 227 8.91 5.33 40.70
C ALA A 227 9.91 6.12 39.84
N THR A 228 10.30 7.27 40.38
CA THR A 228 10.95 8.42 39.74
C THR A 228 12.45 8.46 40.09
N ALA A 229 13.22 9.16 39.24
CA ALA A 229 14.35 10.05 39.57
C ALA A 229 15.82 9.56 39.56
N ALA A 230 16.63 10.40 38.86
CA ALA A 230 18.03 10.82 39.12
C ALA A 230 19.15 9.80 38.82
N GLU A 231 20.38 10.14 38.37
CA GLU A 231 21.07 11.33 37.85
C GLU A 231 22.52 10.85 37.52
N ALA A 232 23.06 11.28 36.37
CA ALA A 232 24.48 11.35 35.94
C ALA A 232 25.39 10.09 35.70
N PRO A 233 26.29 10.14 34.68
CA PRO A 233 27.22 9.08 34.20
C PRO A 233 28.60 9.17 34.93
N PRO A 234 29.60 8.24 34.82
CA PRO A 234 30.09 7.55 33.61
C PRO A 234 30.61 6.10 33.79
N GLU A 235 30.96 5.42 32.69
CA GLU A 235 32.24 4.73 32.49
C GLU A 235 32.20 3.79 31.26
N ARG A 236 33.18 3.97 30.35
CA ARG A 236 33.44 3.09 29.21
C ARG A 236 34.18 1.83 29.69
N PRO A 237 33.84 0.64 29.17
CA PRO A 237 34.82 -0.40 28.94
C PRO A 237 35.13 -0.51 27.45
N ALA A 238 36.42 -0.43 27.15
CA ALA A 238 37.01 -0.71 25.86
C ALA A 238 37.03 -2.22 25.61
N THR A 239 36.45 -2.67 24.50
CA THR A 239 36.86 -3.88 23.77
C THR A 239 36.53 -3.73 22.28
N PRO A 240 37.43 -4.14 21.36
CA PRO A 240 37.29 -3.91 19.92
C PRO A 240 36.39 -4.97 19.27
N PRO A 241 35.61 -4.64 18.22
CA PRO A 241 35.05 -5.65 17.34
C PRO A 241 36.11 -6.08 16.32
N GLN A 242 36.45 -7.35 16.31
CA GLN A 242 37.16 -7.98 15.20
C GLN A 242 36.17 -8.65 14.26
N ASP A 243 36.49 -8.55 12.97
CA ASP A 243 36.10 -9.38 11.84
C ASP A 243 34.70 -9.17 11.22
N LEU A 244 34.64 -8.17 10.33
CA LEU A 244 33.84 -8.25 9.10
C LEU A 244 34.77 -8.04 7.89
N PRO A 245 34.67 -8.86 6.83
CA PRO A 245 35.54 -8.74 5.66
C PRO A 245 35.19 -7.48 4.86
N THR A 246 36.20 -6.62 4.66
CA THR A 246 36.14 -5.49 3.72
C THR A 246 36.01 -6.02 2.29
N LEU A 247 34.79 -6.02 1.74
CA LEU A 247 34.58 -6.07 0.30
C LEU A 247 34.93 -4.69 -0.28
N ALA A 248 36.19 -4.52 -0.66
CA ALA A 248 36.58 -3.49 -1.61
C ALA A 248 35.97 -3.86 -2.97
N VAL A 249 34.88 -3.19 -3.34
CA VAL A 249 34.36 -3.19 -4.71
C VAL A 249 34.37 -1.75 -5.21
N ALA A 250 35.21 -1.52 -6.20
CA ALA A 250 35.38 -0.25 -6.89
C ALA A 250 34.05 0.17 -7.55
N GLY A 251 33.55 1.35 -7.19
CA GLY A 251 32.24 1.85 -7.62
C GLY A 251 32.27 3.33 -8.02
N GLU A 252 33.34 3.80 -8.66
CA GLU A 252 33.41 5.16 -9.22
C GLU A 252 32.76 5.28 -10.62
N GLY A 253 32.21 4.21 -11.18
CA GLY A 253 31.61 4.21 -12.54
C GLY A 253 30.08 4.11 -12.59
N LEU A 254 29.44 3.53 -11.57
CA LEU A 254 28.00 3.18 -11.64
C LEU A 254 27.07 4.40 -11.56
N LEU A 255 27.48 5.44 -10.85
CA LEU A 255 26.70 6.69 -10.77
C LEU A 255 26.84 7.54 -12.04
N ASP A 256 27.96 7.41 -12.76
CA ASP A 256 28.19 8.11 -14.03
C ASP A 256 27.50 7.41 -15.21
N GLU A 257 27.38 6.09 -15.18
CA GLU A 257 26.56 5.32 -16.14
C GLU A 257 25.06 5.61 -15.99
N LEU A 258 24.55 5.77 -14.76
CA LEU A 258 23.16 6.21 -14.53
C LEU A 258 22.92 7.65 -15.03
N ARG A 259 23.91 8.54 -14.89
CA ARG A 259 23.84 9.92 -15.40
C ARG A 259 23.88 9.99 -16.93
N GLN A 260 24.57 9.07 -17.60
CA GLN A 260 24.57 8.97 -19.07
C GLN A 260 23.35 8.22 -19.62
N SER A 261 22.77 7.29 -18.86
CA SER A 261 21.58 6.53 -19.25
C SER A 261 20.28 7.31 -19.12
N VAL A 262 20.20 8.28 -18.20
CA VAL A 262 19.12 9.28 -18.20
C VAL A 262 19.56 10.39 -19.13
N GLY A 263 19.39 10.13 -20.43
CA GLY A 263 19.72 11.08 -21.49
C GLY A 263 19.14 12.47 -21.18
N SER A 264 19.93 13.50 -21.46
CA SER A 264 19.57 14.91 -21.31
C SER A 264 18.13 15.18 -21.77
N GLU A 265 17.22 15.24 -20.82
CA GLU A 265 15.81 15.58 -20.98
C GLU A 265 15.68 17.10 -21.19
N GLY A 266 16.35 17.59 -22.22
CA GLY A 266 16.28 18.96 -22.71
C GLY A 266 16.10 19.02 -24.23
N ALA A 267 16.29 17.90 -24.95
CA ALA A 267 16.10 17.82 -26.39
C ALA A 267 14.83 17.06 -26.81
N ALA A 268 14.18 16.32 -25.88
CA ALA A 268 12.95 15.57 -26.17
C ALA A 268 11.66 16.43 -26.02
N MET A 269 11.72 17.53 -25.27
CA MET A 269 10.60 18.48 -25.14
C MET A 269 10.51 19.46 -26.33
N ASP A 270 11.61 19.70 -27.05
CA ASP A 270 11.65 20.66 -28.17
C ASP A 270 11.13 20.08 -29.50
N ALA A 271 10.97 18.76 -29.61
CA ALA A 271 10.42 18.11 -30.80
C ALA A 271 8.88 18.03 -30.80
N PHE A 272 8.21 18.42 -29.70
CA PHE A 272 6.75 18.32 -29.57
C PHE A 272 6.02 19.65 -29.84
N PHE A 273 6.74 20.78 -29.95
CA PHE A 273 6.17 22.12 -30.11
C PHE A 273 6.49 22.82 -31.45
N THR A 274 7.10 22.14 -32.42
CA THR A 274 7.47 22.73 -33.72
C THR A 274 6.80 22.08 -34.93
N ASP A 275 5.54 21.67 -34.81
CA ASP A 275 4.73 21.28 -35.96
C ASP A 275 3.35 21.96 -35.86
N GLU A 276 3.29 23.19 -36.37
CA GLU A 276 2.03 23.89 -36.65
C GLU A 276 2.21 24.66 -37.98
N ASP A 277 1.90 23.94 -39.08
CA ASP A 277 1.49 24.49 -40.38
C ASP A 277 -0.06 24.52 -40.44
#